data_AF-A0A1Q7XSL8-F1
#
_entry.id   AF-A0A1Q7XSL8-F1
#
_cell.length_a   1.000
_cell.length_b   1.000
_cell.length_c   1.000
_cell.angle_alpha   90.00
_cell.angle_beta   90.00
_cell.angle_gamma   90.00
#
_symmetry.space_group_name_H-M   'P 1'
#
loop_
_entity.id
_entity.type
_entity.pdbx_description
1 polymer ?
#
loop_
_entity_poly.entity_id
_entity_poly.type
_entity_poly.pdbx_seq_one_letter_code
_entity_poly.pdbx_strand_id
1 'polypeptide(L)'
;MSRAGLAVTALLGALLLGPSARAASFALTPGEREDALRIGARSVTVETFDAEWRVANAAGESITVLTPFHRLVLAARHAAFRHEPLKPDAPDKLLREQQDRLLLWARLQGPREDFARFYAPRLLVSDREIEPAFIQNERSAARQEDGRYLARCVYGFPTRYLTETSRVALVVRDADGRDVSRFTIDLSTMR
;
A
#
# COMPACT_ATOMS: atom_id res chain seq x y z
N MET A 1 51.56 10.44 -47.30
CA MET A 1 50.59 11.52 -47.00
C MET A 1 49.22 10.98 -47.40
N SER A 2 48.16 10.90 -46.61
CA SER A 2 47.85 11.36 -45.26
C SER A 2 46.57 10.62 -44.82
N ARG A 3 46.52 10.17 -43.54
CA ARG A 3 45.35 9.95 -42.65
C ARG A 3 44.30 8.92 -43.09
N ALA A 4 44.21 7.72 -42.48
CA ALA A 4 43.78 7.39 -41.11
C ALA A 4 42.33 7.79 -40.79
N GLY A 5 41.51 6.79 -40.43
CA GLY A 5 40.17 7.00 -39.89
C GLY A 5 39.38 5.71 -39.72
N LEU A 6 39.79 4.82 -38.80
CA LEU A 6 38.89 3.87 -38.17
C LEU A 6 37.75 4.65 -37.49
N ALA A 7 36.50 4.36 -37.82
CA ALA A 7 35.36 4.79 -37.02
C ALA A 7 34.73 3.58 -36.36
N VAL A 8 35.01 3.50 -35.07
CA VAL A 8 34.57 2.53 -34.07
C VAL A 8 33.04 2.53 -33.94
N THR A 9 32.48 1.34 -33.85
CA THR A 9 31.14 1.01 -33.39
C THR A 9 30.78 1.69 -32.07
N ALA A 10 29.66 2.42 -32.03
CA ALA A 10 28.96 2.78 -30.79
C ALA A 10 27.53 2.25 -30.85
N LEU A 11 27.37 1.04 -30.30
CA LEU A 11 26.09 0.47 -29.87
C LEU A 11 25.91 0.83 -28.38
N LEU A 12 24.66 0.83 -27.91
CA LEU A 12 24.16 0.91 -26.53
C LEU A 12 23.65 2.27 -26.04
N GLY A 13 22.37 2.26 -25.65
CA GLY A 13 21.89 3.13 -24.58
C GLY A 13 20.50 3.72 -24.72
N ALA A 14 19.62 3.24 -25.63
CA ALA A 14 18.20 3.57 -25.49
C ALA A 14 17.64 2.76 -24.31
N LEU A 15 17.70 3.36 -23.12
CA LEU A 15 17.01 2.86 -21.94
C LEU A 15 15.55 2.63 -22.32
N LEU A 16 15.12 1.38 -22.14
CA LEU A 16 13.73 0.98 -22.13
C LEU A 16 13.00 1.81 -21.07
N LEU A 17 12.35 2.89 -21.48
CA LEU A 17 11.18 3.44 -20.78
C LEU A 17 10.03 2.45 -21.00
N GLY A 18 10.20 1.23 -20.47
CA GLY A 18 9.07 0.33 -20.27
C GLY A 18 8.11 0.96 -19.26
N PRO A 19 6.82 0.60 -19.28
CA PRO A 19 5.92 1.00 -18.21
C PRO A 19 6.58 0.61 -16.88
N SER A 20 6.77 1.57 -15.96
CA SER A 20 7.24 1.26 -14.61
C SER A 20 6.42 0.08 -14.13
N ALA A 21 7.09 -1.06 -13.94
CA ALA A 21 6.41 -2.27 -13.51
C ALA A 21 5.61 -1.88 -12.26
N ARG A 22 4.28 -2.05 -12.32
CA ARG A 22 3.44 -1.85 -11.14
C ARG A 22 3.83 -2.99 -10.20
N ALA A 23 4.71 -2.73 -9.25
CA ALA A 23 5.14 -3.71 -8.28
C ALA A 23 5.42 -2.95 -6.99
N ALA A 24 5.03 -3.54 -5.87
CA ALA A 24 5.07 -2.86 -4.58
C ALA A 24 6.52 -2.80 -4.10
N SER A 25 7.29 -1.83 -4.62
CA SER A 25 8.70 -1.68 -4.28
C SER A 25 8.82 -1.38 -2.80
N PHE A 26 9.51 -2.27 -2.08
CA PHE A 26 9.78 -2.09 -0.65
C PHE A 26 10.99 -1.18 -0.40
N ALA A 27 11.73 -0.83 -1.45
CA ALA A 27 12.90 0.03 -1.40
C ALA A 27 12.90 1.00 -2.59
N LEU A 28 12.12 2.09 -2.47
CA LEU A 28 11.97 3.08 -3.53
C LEU A 28 13.32 3.71 -3.94
N THR A 29 13.56 3.71 -5.25
CA THR A 29 14.62 4.49 -5.90
C THR A 29 14.36 5.99 -5.73
N PRO A 30 15.39 6.85 -5.86
CA PRO A 30 15.19 8.30 -5.82
C PRO A 30 14.14 8.81 -6.82
N GLY A 31 14.13 8.27 -8.05
CA GLY A 31 13.14 8.62 -9.07
C GLY A 31 11.72 8.25 -8.69
N GLU A 32 11.50 7.05 -8.14
CA GLU A 32 10.16 6.64 -7.65
C GLU A 32 9.68 7.51 -6.49
N ARG A 33 10.59 7.96 -5.61
CA ARG A 33 10.24 8.88 -4.52
C ARG A 33 9.78 10.22 -5.06
N GLU A 34 10.54 10.81 -5.97
CA GLU A 34 10.18 12.08 -6.62
C GLU A 34 8.85 11.97 -7.36
N ASP A 35 8.62 10.86 -8.05
CA ASP A 35 7.37 10.57 -8.75
C ASP A 35 6.19 10.44 -7.79
N ALA A 36 6.33 9.71 -6.69
CA ALA A 36 5.30 9.58 -5.68
C ALA A 36 4.89 10.94 -5.10
N LEU A 37 5.88 11.78 -4.75
CA LEU A 37 5.65 13.13 -4.22
C LEU A 37 4.94 14.02 -5.25
N ARG A 38 5.40 14.00 -6.50
CA ARG A 38 4.81 14.77 -7.62
C ARG A 38 3.37 14.36 -7.90
N ILE A 39 3.09 13.06 -7.92
CA ILE A 39 1.74 12.52 -8.11
C ILE A 39 0.84 12.97 -6.96
N GLY A 40 1.27 12.73 -5.72
CA GLY A 40 0.49 13.11 -4.54
C GLY A 40 0.10 14.59 -4.52
N ALA A 41 1.06 15.49 -4.79
CA ALA A 41 0.82 16.92 -4.83
C ALA A 41 -0.19 17.36 -5.91
N ARG A 42 -0.32 16.60 -7.01
CA ARG A 42 -1.25 16.90 -8.12
C ARG A 42 -2.61 16.23 -7.97
N SER A 43 -2.76 15.28 -7.04
CA SER A 43 -3.98 14.49 -6.87
C SER A 43 -4.95 15.03 -5.82
N VAL A 44 -4.80 16.29 -5.38
CA VAL A 44 -5.64 16.89 -4.32
C VAL A 44 -7.14 16.78 -4.64
N THR A 45 -7.54 17.06 -5.89
CA THR A 45 -8.93 17.02 -6.35
C THR A 45 -9.35 15.69 -6.99
N VAL A 46 -8.44 14.73 -7.09
CA VAL A 46 -8.72 13.43 -7.72
C VAL A 46 -9.22 12.46 -6.65
N GLU A 47 -10.50 12.13 -6.66
CA GLU A 47 -11.11 11.27 -5.63
C GLU A 47 -10.60 9.83 -5.67
N THR A 48 -10.26 9.33 -6.86
CA THR A 48 -9.78 7.96 -7.12
C THR A 48 -8.26 7.84 -7.09
N PHE A 49 -7.55 8.81 -6.51
CA PHE A 49 -6.09 8.85 -6.52
C PHE A 49 -5.44 7.60 -5.92
N ASP A 50 -6.11 6.94 -4.98
CA ASP A 50 -5.65 5.76 -4.27
C ASP A 50 -6.29 4.45 -4.78
N ALA A 51 -7.03 4.49 -5.89
CA ALA A 51 -7.75 3.33 -6.42
C ALA A 51 -6.83 2.12 -6.69
N GLU A 52 -5.58 2.38 -7.11
CA GLU A 52 -4.56 1.36 -7.32
C GLU A 52 -4.28 0.50 -6.07
N TRP A 53 -4.39 1.09 -4.89
CA TRP A 53 -4.08 0.42 -3.61
C TRP A 53 -5.32 -0.06 -2.86
N ARG A 54 -6.52 0.15 -3.42
CA ARG A 54 -7.78 -0.26 -2.80
C ARG A 54 -8.20 -1.64 -3.30
N VAL A 55 -8.50 -2.53 -2.37
CA VAL A 55 -9.08 -3.84 -2.65
C VAL A 55 -10.41 -3.94 -1.90
N ALA A 56 -11.47 -4.31 -2.60
CA ALA A 56 -12.77 -4.57 -1.99
C ALA A 56 -13.10 -6.07 -2.03
N ASN A 57 -13.88 -6.55 -1.07
CA ASN A 57 -14.43 -7.90 -1.09
C ASN A 57 -15.91 -7.88 -1.50
N ALA A 58 -16.51 -9.06 -1.66
CA ALA A 58 -17.92 -9.19 -2.06
C ALA A 58 -18.92 -8.65 -1.01
N ALA A 59 -18.49 -8.47 0.24
CA ALA A 59 -19.32 -7.94 1.33
C ALA A 59 -19.33 -6.40 1.38
N GLY A 60 -18.69 -5.71 0.42
CA GLY A 60 -18.60 -4.25 0.39
C GLY A 60 -17.61 -3.68 1.41
N GLU A 61 -16.81 -4.52 2.04
CA GLU A 61 -15.69 -4.11 2.86
C GLU A 61 -14.49 -3.80 1.96
N SER A 62 -13.54 -3.02 2.48
CA SER A 62 -12.35 -2.66 1.71
C SER A 62 -11.11 -2.58 2.56
N ILE A 63 -9.96 -2.74 1.91
CA ILE A 63 -8.65 -2.44 2.46
C ILE A 63 -7.93 -1.47 1.53
N THR A 64 -7.09 -0.61 2.13
CA THR A 64 -6.06 0.13 1.41
C THR A 64 -4.71 -0.49 1.77
N VAL A 65 -3.93 -0.86 0.76
CA VAL A 65 -2.57 -1.39 0.91
C VAL A 65 -1.58 -0.24 0.92
N LEU A 66 -0.90 -0.03 2.04
CA LEU A 66 0.06 1.07 2.18
C LEU A 66 1.46 0.59 1.78
N THR A 67 1.74 0.65 0.49
CA THR A 67 3.10 0.52 -0.03
C THR A 67 3.93 1.77 0.31
N PRO A 68 5.27 1.69 0.24
CA PRO A 68 6.13 2.86 0.35
C PRO A 68 5.74 3.99 -0.62
N PHE A 69 5.41 3.65 -1.88
CA PHE A 69 5.02 4.64 -2.88
C PHE A 69 3.71 5.33 -2.48
N HIS A 70 2.67 4.56 -2.15
CA HIS A 70 1.39 5.09 -1.69
C HIS A 70 1.55 6.01 -0.48
N ARG A 71 2.47 5.67 0.44
CA ARG A 71 2.71 6.46 1.64
C ARG A 71 3.21 7.86 1.30
N LEU A 72 4.14 7.99 0.36
CA LEU A 72 4.64 9.28 -0.12
C LEU A 72 3.59 10.04 -0.91
N VAL A 73 2.81 9.35 -1.77
CA VAL A 73 1.67 9.95 -2.49
C VAL A 73 0.67 10.58 -1.50
N LEU A 74 0.24 9.81 -0.50
CA LEU A 74 -0.71 10.27 0.50
C LEU A 74 -0.18 11.46 1.31
N ALA A 75 1.09 11.40 1.71
CA ALA A 75 1.73 12.48 2.46
C ALA A 75 1.83 13.77 1.64
N ALA A 76 2.25 13.69 0.37
CA ALA A 76 2.34 14.84 -0.52
C ALA A 76 0.97 15.42 -0.85
N ARG A 77 -0.05 14.57 -1.03
CA ARG A 77 -1.44 15.02 -1.21
C ARG A 77 -1.96 15.79 0.00
N HIS A 78 -1.73 15.28 1.22
CA HIS A 78 -2.13 15.96 2.45
C HIS A 78 -1.40 17.29 2.66
N ALA A 79 -0.11 17.35 2.30
CA ALA A 79 0.68 18.57 2.36
C ALA A 79 0.14 19.63 1.38
N ALA A 80 -0.07 19.24 0.12
CA ALA A 80 -0.64 20.11 -0.90
C ALA A 80 -2.06 20.59 -0.54
N PHE A 81 -2.93 19.72 -0.03
CA PHE A 81 -4.27 20.08 0.44
C PHE A 81 -4.24 21.13 1.57
N ARG A 82 -3.25 21.05 2.46
CA ARG A 82 -3.07 22.01 3.57
C ARG A 82 -2.30 23.26 3.17
N HIS A 83 -1.87 23.39 1.91
CA HIS A 83 -0.98 24.46 1.45
C HIS A 83 0.32 24.58 2.26
N GLU A 84 0.79 23.45 2.82
CA GLU A 84 2.01 23.37 3.62
C GLU A 84 3.01 22.44 2.92
N PRO A 85 4.24 22.87 2.61
CA PRO A 85 5.22 21.98 2.01
C PRO A 85 5.59 20.84 2.97
N LEU A 86 5.85 19.65 2.42
CA LEU A 86 6.49 18.58 3.18
C LEU A 86 7.86 19.06 3.67
N LYS A 87 8.17 18.80 4.94
CA LYS A 87 9.52 19.04 5.45
C LYS A 87 10.53 18.19 4.68
N PRO A 88 11.76 18.68 4.43
CA PRO A 88 12.75 17.93 3.65
C PRO A 88 13.04 16.52 4.17
N ASP A 89 13.00 16.31 5.49
CA ASP A 89 13.27 15.04 6.17
C ASP A 89 12.03 14.12 6.29
N ALA A 90 10.83 14.64 6.00
CA ALA A 90 9.59 13.91 6.19
C ALA A 90 9.49 12.63 5.33
N PRO A 91 9.86 12.62 4.03
CA PRO A 91 9.82 11.40 3.21
C PRO A 91 10.66 10.27 3.81
N ASP A 92 11.92 10.54 4.19
CA ASP A 92 12.80 9.52 4.75
C ASP A 92 12.33 9.04 6.13
N LYS A 93 11.73 9.92 6.92
CA LYS A 93 11.11 9.53 8.19
C LYS A 93 9.92 8.60 7.97
N LEU A 94 9.02 8.94 7.04
CA LEU A 94 7.84 8.13 6.72
C LEU A 94 8.21 6.73 6.22
N LEU A 95 9.23 6.63 5.36
CA LEU A 95 9.71 5.35 4.85
C LEU A 95 10.35 4.49 5.94
N ARG A 96 11.13 5.09 6.85
CA ARG A 96 11.75 4.37 7.98
C ARG A 96 10.74 3.85 9.01
N GLU A 97 9.69 4.62 9.31
CA GLU A 97 8.65 4.21 10.29
C GLU A 97 7.91 2.93 9.89
N GLN A 98 7.86 2.62 8.59
CA GLN A 98 7.19 1.44 8.03
C GLN A 98 8.17 0.44 7.41
N GLN A 99 9.46 0.63 7.67
CA GLN A 99 10.48 -0.29 7.19
C GLN A 99 10.15 -1.73 7.65
N ASP A 100 10.35 -2.67 6.74
CA ASP A 100 10.09 -4.10 6.93
C ASP A 100 8.63 -4.48 7.19
N ARG A 101 7.67 -3.57 6.97
CA ARG A 101 6.24 -3.80 7.24
C ARG A 101 5.35 -3.38 6.06
N LEU A 102 4.46 -4.29 5.65
CA LEU A 102 3.32 -3.97 4.80
C LEU A 102 2.13 -3.61 5.70
N LEU A 103 1.64 -2.37 5.63
CA LEU A 103 0.45 -1.95 6.37
C LEU A 103 -0.81 -2.07 5.50
N LEU A 104 -1.89 -2.54 6.12
CA LEU A 104 -3.22 -2.66 5.54
C LEU A 104 -4.19 -1.86 6.39
N TRP A 105 -4.87 -0.88 5.77
CA TRP A 105 -5.94 -0.11 6.41
C TRP A 105 -7.28 -0.71 6.02
N ALA A 106 -7.90 -1.43 6.94
CA ALA A 106 -9.15 -2.15 6.71
C ALA A 106 -10.37 -1.33 7.15
N ARG A 107 -11.41 -1.37 6.32
CA ARG A 107 -12.77 -0.88 6.57
C ARG A 107 -13.69 -2.09 6.58
N LEU A 108 -14.06 -2.54 7.77
CA LEU A 108 -14.84 -3.75 8.02
C LEU A 108 -16.24 -3.40 8.48
N GLN A 109 -17.23 -4.27 8.23
CA GLN A 109 -18.63 -4.02 8.56
C GLN A 109 -19.22 -5.11 9.46
N GLY A 110 -19.89 -4.71 10.54
CA GLY A 110 -20.47 -5.63 11.51
C GLY A 110 -21.85 -5.22 12.01
N PRO A 111 -22.54 -6.11 12.75
CA PRO A 111 -23.88 -5.87 13.25
C PRO A 111 -23.93 -5.09 14.57
N ARG A 112 -22.80 -4.90 15.26
CA ARG A 112 -22.70 -4.28 16.59
C ARG A 112 -21.49 -3.36 16.68
N GLU A 113 -21.47 -2.45 17.64
CA GLU A 113 -20.45 -1.39 17.76
C GLU A 113 -19.03 -1.94 18.03
N ASP A 114 -18.89 -2.96 18.85
CA ASP A 114 -17.61 -3.51 19.32
C ASP A 114 -17.20 -4.79 18.57
N PHE A 115 -17.80 -5.05 17.40
CA PHE A 115 -17.64 -6.31 16.66
C PHE A 115 -16.18 -6.60 16.26
N ALA A 116 -15.39 -5.58 15.94
CA ALA A 116 -14.02 -5.72 15.45
C ALA A 116 -12.98 -5.80 16.58
N ARG A 117 -13.38 -5.60 17.84
CA ARG A 117 -12.46 -5.42 18.98
C ARG A 117 -11.42 -6.55 19.11
N PHE A 118 -11.82 -7.78 18.81
CA PHE A 118 -11.01 -8.99 18.97
C PHE A 118 -10.64 -9.66 17.64
N TYR A 119 -10.75 -8.93 16.53
CA TYR A 119 -10.37 -9.48 15.24
C TYR A 119 -8.87 -9.82 15.18
N ALA A 120 -8.59 -11.01 14.65
CA ALA A 120 -7.27 -11.57 14.48
C ALA A 120 -6.95 -11.68 12.98
N PRO A 121 -6.13 -10.77 12.43
CA PRO A 121 -5.77 -10.80 11.01
C PRO A 121 -4.61 -11.77 10.75
N ARG A 122 -4.63 -12.41 9.60
CA ARG A 122 -3.60 -13.32 9.08
C ARG A 122 -3.35 -13.03 7.62
N LEU A 123 -2.09 -13.08 7.18
CA LEU A 123 -1.74 -12.90 5.78
C LEU A 123 -1.29 -14.24 5.20
N LEU A 124 -2.04 -14.76 4.23
CA LEU A 124 -1.73 -16.00 3.54
C LEU A 124 -0.90 -15.70 2.30
N VAL A 125 0.23 -16.39 2.15
CA VAL A 125 1.16 -16.25 1.02
C VAL A 125 1.56 -17.64 0.57
N SER A 126 1.11 -18.05 -0.61
CA SER A 126 1.22 -19.44 -1.07
C SER A 126 0.65 -20.42 -0.03
N ASP A 127 1.49 -21.27 0.58
CA ASP A 127 1.16 -22.24 1.62
C ASP A 127 1.45 -21.75 3.05
N ARG A 128 1.92 -20.50 3.21
CA ARG A 128 2.30 -19.93 4.50
C ARG A 128 1.25 -18.98 5.06
N GLU A 129 0.94 -19.16 6.35
CA GLU A 129 0.24 -18.16 7.16
C GLU A 129 1.26 -17.27 7.89
N ILE A 130 1.16 -15.95 7.71
CA ILE A 130 2.04 -14.96 8.33
C ILE A 130 1.27 -14.26 9.46
N GLU A 131 1.89 -14.22 10.64
CA GLU A 131 1.37 -13.47 11.77
C GLU A 131 1.60 -11.96 11.62
N PRO A 132 0.67 -11.11 12.09
CA PRO A 132 0.85 -9.67 12.08
C PRO A 132 1.94 -9.27 13.09
N ALA A 133 2.81 -8.36 12.69
CA ALA A 133 3.75 -7.68 13.60
C ALA A 133 3.07 -6.54 14.38
N PHE A 134 1.88 -6.11 13.93
CA PHE A 134 1.10 -5.02 14.54
C PHE A 134 -0.39 -5.19 14.23
N ILE A 135 -1.23 -4.96 15.23
CA ILE A 135 -2.69 -4.95 15.09
C ILE A 135 -3.23 -3.73 15.84
N GLN A 136 -4.08 -2.96 15.18
CA GLN A 136 -4.90 -1.93 15.80
C GLN A 136 -6.34 -2.07 15.31
N ASN A 137 -7.20 -2.61 16.17
CA ASN A 137 -8.62 -2.72 15.89
C ASN A 137 -9.36 -1.48 16.40
N GLU A 138 -10.35 -1.03 15.63
CA GLU A 138 -11.34 -0.07 16.14
C GLU A 138 -12.12 -0.71 17.29
N ARG A 139 -12.25 0.01 18.41
CA ARG A 139 -12.94 -0.51 19.59
C ARG A 139 -14.42 -0.14 19.61
N SER A 140 -14.76 0.97 18.95
CA SER A 140 -16.12 1.50 18.84
C SER A 140 -16.34 1.89 17.37
N ALA A 141 -16.98 0.99 16.63
CA ALA A 141 -17.26 1.17 15.23
C ALA A 141 -18.36 2.22 15.01
N ALA A 142 -18.26 2.98 13.93
CA ALA A 142 -19.22 4.04 13.63
C ALA A 142 -20.48 3.44 12.99
N ARG A 143 -21.66 3.70 13.57
CA ARG A 143 -22.94 3.33 12.95
C ARG A 143 -23.10 4.03 11.59
N GLN A 144 -23.55 3.29 10.60
CA GLN A 144 -23.80 3.72 9.23
C GLN A 144 -25.31 3.90 8.98
N GLU A 145 -25.67 4.53 7.86
CA GLU A 145 -27.07 4.82 7.50
C GLU A 145 -27.89 3.56 7.27
N ASP A 146 -27.26 2.49 6.78
CA ASP A 146 -27.87 1.16 6.58
C ASP A 146 -28.10 0.38 7.89
N GLY A 147 -27.77 0.98 9.04
CA GLY A 147 -27.88 0.39 10.36
C GLY A 147 -26.73 -0.51 10.77
N ARG A 148 -25.77 -0.80 9.89
CA ARG A 148 -24.54 -1.55 10.20
C ARG A 148 -23.50 -0.66 10.88
N TYR A 149 -22.43 -1.26 11.38
CA TYR A 149 -21.31 -0.57 12.00
C TYR A 149 -20.05 -0.72 11.17
N LEU A 150 -19.33 0.38 10.95
CA LEU A 150 -18.07 0.44 10.21
C LEU A 150 -16.87 0.57 11.16
N ALA A 151 -16.02 -0.44 11.21
CA ALA A 151 -14.76 -0.43 11.95
C ALA A 151 -13.59 -0.07 11.02
N ARG A 152 -12.64 0.72 11.53
CA ARG A 152 -11.39 1.06 10.83
C ARG A 152 -10.21 0.42 11.55
N CYS A 153 -9.63 -0.62 10.96
CA CYS A 153 -8.54 -1.37 11.57
C CYS A 153 -7.24 -1.17 10.79
N VAL A 154 -6.10 -1.32 11.46
CA VAL A 154 -4.76 -1.26 10.85
C VAL A 154 -4.01 -2.54 11.19
N TYR A 155 -3.55 -3.24 10.15
CA TYR A 155 -2.80 -4.48 10.29
C TYR A 155 -1.43 -4.31 9.66
N GLY A 156 -0.36 -4.68 10.36
CA GLY A 156 1.00 -4.63 9.86
C GLY A 156 1.61 -6.02 9.78
N PHE A 157 2.12 -6.40 8.61
CA PHE A 157 2.74 -7.70 8.36
C PHE A 157 4.21 -7.55 7.97
N PRO A 158 5.10 -8.45 8.40
CA PRO A 158 6.50 -8.39 8.03
C PRO A 158 6.71 -8.65 6.53
N THR A 159 7.50 -7.81 5.85
CA THR A 159 7.75 -7.94 4.40
C THR A 159 8.81 -8.97 4.04
N ARG A 160 9.59 -9.50 5.00
CA ARG A 160 10.64 -10.51 4.75
C ARG A 160 10.14 -11.82 4.10
N TYR A 161 8.83 -12.02 4.06
CA TYR A 161 8.16 -13.16 3.42
C TYR A 161 7.43 -12.79 2.14
N LEU A 162 7.54 -11.52 1.71
CA LEU A 162 6.84 -10.95 0.57
C LEU A 162 7.85 -10.55 -0.50
N THR A 163 7.37 -10.56 -1.74
CA THR A 163 8.05 -9.97 -2.88
C THR A 163 7.16 -8.87 -3.45
N GLU A 164 7.73 -7.99 -4.25
CA GLU A 164 7.03 -6.86 -4.88
C GLU A 164 5.88 -7.32 -5.79
N THR A 165 5.90 -8.59 -6.20
CA THR A 165 4.89 -9.22 -7.07
C THR A 165 4.08 -10.32 -6.35
N SER A 166 4.18 -10.42 -5.02
CA SER A 166 3.45 -11.45 -4.28
C SER A 166 1.94 -11.27 -4.40
N ARG A 167 1.24 -12.36 -4.71
CA ARG A 167 -0.21 -12.46 -4.50
C ARG A 167 -0.48 -13.05 -3.13
N VAL A 168 -1.23 -12.32 -2.31
CA VAL A 168 -1.48 -12.64 -0.90
C VAL A 168 -2.96 -12.54 -0.58
N ALA A 169 -3.39 -13.18 0.51
CA ALA A 169 -4.75 -13.01 1.02
C ALA A 169 -4.74 -12.55 2.47
N LEU A 170 -5.34 -11.41 2.76
CA LEU A 170 -5.68 -11.05 4.13
C LEU A 170 -6.92 -11.83 4.53
N VAL A 171 -6.82 -12.56 5.64
CA VAL A 171 -7.95 -13.22 6.30
C VAL A 171 -8.12 -12.62 7.68
N VAL A 172 -9.32 -12.16 7.99
CA VAL A 172 -9.68 -11.64 9.31
C VAL A 172 -10.54 -12.68 10.01
N ARG A 173 -10.14 -13.07 11.22
CA ARG A 173 -10.86 -14.04 12.05
C ARG A 173 -11.50 -13.37 13.27
N ASP A 174 -12.64 -13.87 13.72
CA ASP A 174 -13.26 -13.45 14.97
C ASP A 174 -12.59 -14.10 16.20
N ALA A 175 -13.13 -13.82 17.40
CA ALA A 175 -12.61 -14.35 18.66
C ALA A 175 -12.75 -15.88 18.78
N ASP A 176 -13.65 -16.49 18.02
CA ASP A 176 -13.84 -17.95 17.96
C ASP A 176 -12.95 -18.59 16.89
N GLY A 177 -12.13 -17.79 16.19
CA GLY A 177 -11.23 -18.23 15.13
C GLY A 177 -11.92 -18.44 13.77
N ARG A 178 -13.18 -18.01 13.60
CA ARG A 178 -13.89 -18.13 12.33
C ARG A 178 -13.45 -17.04 11.37
N ASP A 179 -13.20 -17.42 10.12
CA ASP A 179 -12.95 -16.46 9.04
C ASP A 179 -14.22 -15.60 8.81
N VAL A 180 -14.11 -14.29 9.05
CA VAL A 180 -15.21 -13.32 8.92
C VAL A 180 -15.03 -12.36 7.75
N SER A 181 -13.80 -12.17 7.27
CA SER A 181 -13.52 -11.38 6.08
C SER A 181 -12.27 -11.87 5.37
N ARG A 182 -12.25 -11.75 4.04
CA ARG A 182 -11.11 -12.12 3.19
C ARG A 182 -10.92 -11.11 2.06
N PHE A 183 -9.66 -10.77 1.79
CA PHE A 183 -9.26 -9.90 0.68
C PHE A 183 -8.10 -10.53 -0.08
N THR A 184 -8.21 -10.64 -1.40
CA THR A 184 -7.11 -11.08 -2.27
C THR A 184 -6.37 -9.85 -2.79
N ILE A 185 -5.07 -9.77 -2.52
CA ILE A 185 -4.21 -8.64 -2.86
C ILE A 185 -3.18 -9.13 -3.86
N ASP A 186 -3.04 -8.39 -4.97
CA ASP A 186 -1.97 -8.62 -5.94
C ASP A 186 -0.99 -7.45 -5.88
N LEU A 187 0.19 -7.67 -5.29
CA LEU A 187 1.19 -6.61 -5.18
C LEU A 187 1.81 -6.23 -6.54
N SER A 188 1.70 -7.11 -7.54
CA SER A 188 2.14 -6.83 -8.93
C SER A 188 1.22 -5.86 -9.69
N THR A 189 0.23 -5.28 -9.01
CA THR A 189 -0.62 -4.24 -9.59
C THR A 189 -0.53 -2.92 -8.84
N MET A 190 0.32 -2.84 -7.82
CA MET A 190 0.44 -1.72 -6.90
C MET A 190 1.88 -1.21 -6.90
N ARG A 191 2.10 0.09 -7.02
CA ARG A 191 3.42 0.71 -6.81
C ARG A 191 3.73 0.89 -5.34
#